data_AF-A0A1V2V088-F1
#
_entry.id   AF-A0A1V2V088-F1
#
_cell.length_a   1.000
_cell.length_b   1.000
_cell.length_c   1.000
_cell.angle_alpha   90.00
_cell.angle_beta   90.00
_cell.angle_gamma   90.00
#
_symmetry.space_group_name_H-M   'P 1'
#
loop_
_entity.id
_entity.type
_entity.pdbx_description
1 polymer ?
#
loop_
_entity_poly.entity_id
_entity_poly.type
_entity_poly.pdbx_seq_one_letter_code
_entity_poly.pdbx_strand_id
1 'polypeptide(L)'
;GASGASETRIEGGLPAVTVAPVYSEENLYLHPDNEKYRKIIIDAAKKYNLAPQALAAKINAEAGTKKGSQEWNPQAQASTSSAVGLTQFLSGTWYEICTVSTYKDTLLQQYVIKKKLISNFKENMALKLISNTDKAKLKALGTDPTFSVDSAAAYARANINIVKKIYSKIDSLEPGDLAKVGYVAHHDGPTGFGKIVEATNDPSWSKLQGQVCPKNNPNCDTYLNYKERFSNGRDAYRWWLCTEYTDSKINVNRFTLSPKDGKKFKNARTMEEIIVFLGGKPLVRPSRDFEKKGTTDNSKLNDNINIVITSLVNNKVQANISYFVKSKYGLKPHSTNANGHEIIHAKKGDKIEIIFNDQVVASINAINDKEEFKINFPSKNITNTSTEKQSSNSEQKLNFNRWRNPLNGICQIRRFGYNSLPLKANASSYNEKNLEQATKVASIFNRTSYRASGIHQGVDLEADNGVNIYPVCVGTIAKVIPAYPGYGKTIILECDVNDLPSSKKVLAKNLDTIYFIYAHLNSINVSEGDSITTLDTVLGKTGNSGNAGSMTRIEDGSHLHFEVRSEIMKSMGKSGMSYRLDPFPWLDNCMTTENGVKVNR
;
A
#
# COMPACT_ATOMS: atom_id res chain seq x y z
N GLY A 1 -33.24 -26.33 -45.59
CA GLY A 1 -32.19 -25.33 -45.39
C GLY A 1 -32.13 -24.98 -43.92
N ALA A 2 -31.05 -25.32 -43.24
CA ALA A 2 -30.83 -24.96 -41.84
C ALA A 2 -29.84 -23.80 -41.81
N SER A 3 -30.28 -22.62 -41.38
CA SER A 3 -29.41 -21.47 -41.15
C SER A 3 -28.56 -21.75 -39.91
N GLY A 4 -27.30 -22.13 -40.12
CA GLY A 4 -26.32 -22.26 -39.05
C GLY A 4 -26.05 -20.91 -38.41
N ALA A 5 -26.53 -20.70 -37.19
CA ALA A 5 -26.00 -19.67 -36.32
C ALA A 5 -24.56 -20.09 -35.95
N SER A 6 -23.59 -19.39 -36.53
CA SER A 6 -22.18 -19.56 -36.19
C SER A 6 -21.99 -19.27 -34.70
N GLU A 7 -21.69 -20.28 -33.89
CA GLU A 7 -21.29 -20.09 -32.49
C GLU A 7 -19.94 -19.39 -32.45
N THR A 8 -19.93 -18.08 -32.17
CA THR A 8 -18.70 -17.33 -31.95
C THR A 8 -18.05 -17.79 -30.63
N ARG A 9 -16.86 -18.36 -30.71
CA ARG A 9 -16.05 -18.81 -29.57
C ARG A 9 -14.92 -17.83 -29.30
N ILE A 10 -14.61 -17.60 -28.02
CA ILE A 10 -13.40 -16.89 -27.61
C ILE A 10 -12.23 -17.88 -27.47
N GLU A 11 -11.02 -17.36 -27.27
CA GLU A 11 -9.85 -18.21 -27.06
C GLU A 11 -10.01 -19.09 -25.80
N GLY A 12 -9.73 -20.39 -25.93
CA GLY A 12 -9.99 -21.39 -24.87
C GLY A 12 -11.25 -22.21 -25.09
N GLY A 13 -11.95 -22.04 -26.22
CA GLY A 13 -13.04 -22.91 -26.66
C GLY A 13 -14.38 -22.67 -25.95
N LEU A 14 -14.45 -21.72 -25.02
CA LEU A 14 -15.69 -21.31 -24.38
C LEU A 14 -16.56 -20.50 -25.37
N PRO A 15 -17.88 -20.73 -25.40
CA PRO A 15 -18.79 -19.86 -26.15
C PRO A 15 -18.68 -18.41 -25.67
N ALA A 16 -18.68 -17.44 -26.59
CA ALA A 16 -18.72 -16.02 -26.22
C ALA A 16 -19.95 -15.70 -25.33
N VAL A 17 -21.04 -16.45 -25.56
CA VAL A 17 -22.27 -16.42 -24.77
C VAL A 17 -22.09 -16.93 -23.34
N THR A 18 -21.02 -17.64 -22.98
CA THR A 18 -20.74 -18.03 -21.58
C THR A 18 -19.89 -16.98 -20.85
N VAL A 19 -19.02 -16.29 -21.58
CA VAL A 19 -18.15 -15.23 -21.03
C VAL A 19 -18.90 -13.91 -20.86
N ALA A 20 -19.80 -13.56 -21.77
CA ALA A 20 -20.66 -12.38 -21.64
C ALA A 20 -21.54 -12.39 -20.36
N PRO A 21 -22.14 -13.53 -19.94
CA PRO A 21 -22.82 -13.68 -18.66
C PRO A 21 -21.93 -13.45 -17.45
N VAL A 22 -20.66 -13.86 -17.48
CA VAL A 22 -19.75 -13.63 -16.34
C VAL A 22 -19.55 -12.14 -16.12
N TYR A 23 -19.36 -11.39 -17.20
CA TYR A 23 -19.09 -9.96 -17.18
C TYR A 23 -20.36 -9.12 -17.45
N SER A 24 -21.52 -9.61 -17.01
CA SER A 24 -22.79 -8.92 -17.16
C SER A 24 -22.98 -7.81 -16.12
N GLU A 25 -23.99 -6.96 -16.36
CA GLU A 25 -24.39 -5.90 -15.43
C GLU A 25 -24.83 -6.47 -14.07
N GLU A 26 -25.50 -7.62 -14.08
CA GLU A 26 -26.01 -8.30 -12.87
C GLU A 26 -24.88 -8.89 -12.02
N ASN A 27 -23.78 -9.29 -12.66
CA ASN A 27 -22.62 -9.87 -11.99
C ASN A 27 -21.57 -8.84 -11.55
N LEU A 28 -21.85 -7.54 -11.69
CA LEU A 28 -20.97 -6.50 -11.14
C LEU A 28 -21.10 -6.45 -9.62
N TYR A 29 -20.00 -6.73 -8.93
CA TYR A 29 -19.81 -6.46 -7.51
C TYR A 29 -19.11 -5.12 -7.31
N LEU A 30 -19.66 -4.29 -6.42
CA LEU A 30 -18.99 -3.12 -5.88
C LEU A 30 -19.04 -3.21 -4.35
N HIS A 31 -18.04 -2.64 -3.69
CA HIS A 31 -18.11 -2.43 -2.25
C HIS A 31 -19.32 -1.51 -1.94
N PRO A 32 -20.08 -1.71 -0.84
CA PRO A 32 -21.23 -0.88 -0.48
C PRO A 32 -20.99 0.64 -0.58
N ASP A 33 -19.84 1.11 -0.11
CA ASP A 33 -19.45 2.53 -0.20
C ASP A 33 -19.41 3.09 -1.64
N ASN A 34 -19.20 2.23 -2.63
CA ASN A 34 -19.06 2.56 -4.05
C ASN A 34 -20.31 2.26 -4.87
N GLU A 35 -21.37 1.69 -4.28
CA GLU A 35 -22.61 1.31 -4.98
C GLU A 35 -23.29 2.49 -5.69
N LYS A 36 -23.13 3.70 -5.16
CA LYS A 36 -23.59 4.94 -5.82
C LYS A 36 -23.01 5.16 -7.22
N TYR A 37 -21.88 4.53 -7.55
CA TYR A 37 -21.24 4.60 -8.87
C TYR A 37 -21.70 3.49 -9.82
N ARG A 38 -22.49 2.51 -9.35
CA ARG A 38 -22.94 1.34 -10.15
C ARG A 38 -23.55 1.77 -11.48
N LYS A 39 -24.51 2.69 -11.44
CA LYS A 39 -25.23 3.13 -12.63
C LYS A 39 -24.30 3.75 -13.67
N ILE A 40 -23.45 4.70 -13.26
CA ILE A 40 -22.55 5.38 -14.18
C ILE A 40 -21.49 4.42 -14.76
N ILE A 41 -21.06 3.41 -14.00
CA ILE A 41 -20.11 2.38 -14.48
C ILE A 41 -20.79 1.50 -15.52
N ILE A 42 -21.99 1.00 -15.24
CA ILE A 42 -22.74 0.15 -16.17
C ILE A 42 -23.05 0.92 -17.46
N ASP A 43 -23.59 2.14 -17.34
CA ASP A 43 -23.96 2.96 -18.49
C ASP A 43 -22.74 3.27 -19.38
N ALA A 44 -21.61 3.64 -18.79
CA ALA A 44 -20.37 3.90 -19.52
C ALA A 44 -19.79 2.62 -20.14
N ALA A 45 -19.76 1.51 -19.38
CA ALA A 45 -19.24 0.24 -19.86
C ALA A 45 -20.04 -0.25 -21.08
N LYS A 46 -21.37 -0.21 -21.01
CA LYS A 46 -22.27 -0.55 -22.13
C LYS A 46 -22.02 0.34 -23.35
N LYS A 47 -21.99 1.66 -23.14
CA LYS A 47 -21.77 2.65 -24.20
C LYS A 47 -20.47 2.44 -24.97
N TYR A 48 -19.41 2.04 -24.28
CA TYR A 48 -18.07 1.85 -24.87
C TYR A 48 -17.68 0.37 -25.03
N ASN A 49 -18.65 -0.54 -24.97
CA ASN A 49 -18.48 -1.99 -25.14
C ASN A 49 -17.42 -2.60 -24.21
N LEU A 50 -17.33 -2.16 -22.96
CA LEU A 50 -16.43 -2.71 -21.94
C LEU A 50 -17.22 -3.60 -20.97
N ALA A 51 -16.53 -4.54 -20.33
CA ALA A 51 -17.07 -5.17 -19.14
C ALA A 51 -17.14 -4.15 -17.99
N PRO A 52 -18.27 -4.04 -17.26
CA PRO A 52 -18.38 -3.12 -16.13
C PRO A 52 -17.38 -3.45 -15.02
N GLN A 53 -17.04 -4.73 -14.83
CA GLN A 53 -16.03 -5.19 -13.87
C GLN A 53 -14.62 -4.72 -14.25
N ALA A 54 -14.29 -4.70 -15.55
CA ALA A 54 -13.02 -4.18 -16.04
C ALA A 54 -12.91 -2.67 -15.81
N LEU A 55 -14.00 -1.93 -16.03
CA LEU A 55 -14.05 -0.49 -15.76
C LEU A 55 -13.94 -0.21 -14.26
N ALA A 56 -14.62 -0.98 -13.41
CA ALA A 56 -14.52 -0.88 -11.96
C ALA A 56 -13.09 -1.19 -11.45
N ALA A 57 -12.43 -2.22 -12.00
CA ALA A 57 -11.03 -2.53 -11.68
C ALA A 57 -10.08 -1.37 -12.04
N LYS A 58 -10.29 -0.75 -13.20
CA LYS A 58 -9.52 0.44 -13.59
C LYS A 58 -9.77 1.62 -12.65
N ILE A 59 -11.03 1.90 -12.30
CA ILE A 59 -11.35 2.96 -11.32
C ILE A 59 -10.67 2.65 -9.99
N ASN A 60 -10.76 1.42 -9.49
CA ASN A 60 -10.13 1.03 -8.23
C ASN A 60 -8.60 1.17 -8.24
N ALA A 61 -7.96 0.93 -9.38
CA ALA A 61 -6.52 1.07 -9.54
C ALA A 61 -6.04 2.53 -9.49
N GLU A 62 -6.93 3.48 -9.79
CA GLU A 62 -6.65 4.91 -9.93
C GLU A 62 -7.23 5.77 -8.80
N ALA A 63 -8.51 5.57 -8.49
CA ALA A 63 -9.22 6.32 -7.48
C ALA A 63 -8.54 6.08 -6.12
N GLY A 64 -7.85 7.10 -5.63
CA GLY A 64 -7.50 7.14 -4.22
C GLY A 64 -8.76 6.93 -3.38
N THR A 65 -8.63 6.35 -2.19
CA THR A 65 -9.79 6.18 -1.30
C THR A 65 -9.88 7.31 -0.30
N LYS A 66 -11.08 7.52 0.26
CA LYS A 66 -11.23 8.39 1.42
C LYS A 66 -10.50 7.77 2.62
N LYS A 67 -9.89 8.62 3.44
CA LYS A 67 -9.13 8.18 4.62
C LYS A 67 -10.00 7.31 5.51
N GLY A 68 -9.57 6.06 5.75
CA GLY A 68 -10.30 5.10 6.60
C GLY A 68 -11.53 4.44 5.95
N SER A 69 -11.73 4.56 4.63
CA SER A 69 -12.86 3.95 3.91
C SER A 69 -12.43 3.25 2.60
N GLN A 70 -13.27 2.35 2.07
CA GLN A 70 -13.12 1.78 0.72
C GLN A 70 -13.84 2.62 -0.34
N GLU A 71 -14.48 3.71 0.08
CA GLU A 71 -15.07 4.70 -0.81
C GLU A 71 -13.99 5.31 -1.69
N TRP A 72 -14.16 5.17 -3.00
CA TRP A 72 -13.38 5.89 -3.97
C TRP A 72 -13.60 7.39 -3.80
N ASN A 73 -12.51 8.15 -3.86
CA ASN A 73 -12.51 9.58 -3.64
C ASN A 73 -12.55 10.31 -4.99
N PRO A 74 -13.71 10.83 -5.44
CA PRO A 74 -13.78 11.58 -6.68
C PRO A 74 -13.08 12.94 -6.60
N GLN A 75 -12.63 13.36 -5.42
CA GLN A 75 -11.80 14.54 -5.22
C GLN A 75 -10.31 14.21 -5.08
N ALA A 76 -9.90 12.94 -5.31
CA ALA A 76 -8.49 12.55 -5.26
C ALA A 76 -7.66 13.40 -6.22
N GLN A 77 -6.47 13.81 -5.77
CA GLN A 77 -5.49 14.56 -6.55
C GLN A 77 -4.11 13.95 -6.32
N ALA A 78 -3.37 13.72 -7.40
CA ALA A 78 -1.99 13.26 -7.27
C ALA A 78 -1.09 14.37 -6.71
N SER A 79 -0.19 14.02 -5.79
CA SER A 79 0.77 14.97 -5.20
C SER A 79 1.88 15.42 -6.16
N THR A 80 2.13 14.64 -7.21
CA THR A 80 3.28 14.84 -8.12
C THR A 80 2.90 15.21 -9.55
N SER A 81 1.61 15.20 -9.89
CA SER A 81 1.10 15.41 -11.25
C SER A 81 -0.20 16.21 -11.28
N SER A 82 -0.76 16.41 -12.47
CA SER A 82 -2.05 17.08 -12.65
C SER A 82 -3.27 16.15 -12.56
N ALA A 83 -3.02 14.87 -12.25
CA ALA A 83 -4.03 13.82 -12.19
C ALA A 83 -5.07 14.07 -11.09
N VAL A 84 -6.35 13.93 -11.44
CA VAL A 84 -7.49 14.19 -10.56
C VAL A 84 -8.65 13.22 -10.83
N GLY A 85 -9.45 12.98 -9.80
CA GLY A 85 -10.74 12.30 -9.90
C GLY A 85 -10.66 10.79 -9.76
N LEU A 86 -11.78 10.11 -10.03
CA LEU A 86 -11.88 8.65 -9.93
C LEU A 86 -10.94 7.90 -10.88
N THR A 87 -10.43 8.58 -11.90
CA THR A 87 -9.66 7.95 -12.98
C THR A 87 -8.34 8.67 -13.24
N GLN A 88 -7.95 9.60 -12.35
CA GLN A 88 -6.63 10.23 -12.30
C GLN A 88 -6.10 10.73 -13.67
N PHE A 89 -6.95 11.36 -14.48
CA PHE A 89 -6.52 11.89 -15.78
C PHE A 89 -5.58 13.08 -15.64
N LEU A 90 -4.45 13.04 -16.34
CA LEU A 90 -3.60 14.22 -16.53
C LEU A 90 -4.36 15.30 -17.31
N SER A 91 -4.09 16.56 -17.00
CA SER A 91 -4.78 17.69 -17.62
C SER A 91 -4.66 17.71 -19.16
N GLY A 92 -3.52 17.31 -19.71
CA GLY A 92 -3.34 17.20 -21.16
C GLY A 92 -4.38 16.28 -21.81
N THR A 93 -4.44 15.03 -21.33
CA THR A 93 -5.41 14.03 -21.79
C THR A 93 -6.85 14.47 -21.53
N TRP A 94 -7.13 15.08 -20.38
CA TRP A 94 -8.46 15.61 -20.08
C TRP A 94 -8.92 16.66 -21.10
N TYR A 95 -8.02 17.55 -21.52
CA TYR A 95 -8.33 18.55 -22.54
C TYR A 95 -8.46 17.93 -23.94
N GLU A 96 -7.71 16.88 -24.27
CA GLU A 96 -7.91 16.13 -25.52
C GLU A 96 -9.31 15.51 -25.59
N ILE A 97 -9.80 14.93 -24.49
CA ILE A 97 -11.17 14.39 -24.43
C ILE A 97 -12.20 15.50 -24.65
N CYS A 98 -11.91 16.73 -24.26
CA CYS A 98 -12.81 17.87 -24.48
C CYS A 98 -12.86 18.35 -25.94
N THR A 99 -11.87 18.04 -26.79
CA THR A 99 -11.75 18.68 -28.12
C THR A 99 -11.61 17.73 -29.30
N VAL A 100 -11.07 16.52 -29.11
CA VAL A 100 -10.78 15.59 -30.20
C VAL A 100 -12.05 14.84 -30.62
N SER A 101 -12.29 14.75 -31.93
CA SER A 101 -13.50 14.15 -32.53
C SER A 101 -13.77 12.70 -32.12
N THR A 102 -12.70 11.96 -31.77
CA THR A 102 -12.79 10.59 -31.25
C THR A 102 -13.62 10.50 -29.96
N TYR A 103 -13.70 11.59 -29.20
CA TYR A 103 -14.40 11.64 -27.91
C TYR A 103 -15.72 12.42 -27.97
N LYS A 104 -16.24 12.73 -29.17
CA LYS A 104 -17.44 13.58 -29.36
C LYS A 104 -18.69 13.06 -28.66
N ASP A 105 -18.74 11.74 -28.45
CA ASP A 105 -19.86 11.07 -27.81
C ASP A 105 -19.74 11.05 -26.28
N THR A 106 -18.62 11.52 -25.71
CA THR A 106 -18.45 11.63 -24.26
C THR A 106 -19.39 12.68 -23.68
N LEU A 107 -19.92 12.40 -22.49
CA LEU A 107 -20.74 13.34 -21.72
C LEU A 107 -19.94 14.62 -21.42
N LEU A 108 -18.63 14.50 -21.21
CA LEU A 108 -17.74 15.63 -20.98
C LEU A 108 -17.72 16.57 -22.20
N GLN A 109 -17.38 16.07 -23.39
CA GLN A 109 -17.26 16.92 -24.57
C GLN A 109 -18.60 17.54 -24.96
N GLN A 110 -19.69 16.77 -24.88
CA GLN A 110 -21.05 17.27 -25.11
C GLN A 110 -21.39 18.41 -24.14
N TYR A 111 -21.04 18.26 -22.86
CA TYR A 111 -21.24 19.31 -21.86
C TYR A 111 -20.39 20.56 -22.14
N VAL A 112 -19.12 20.39 -22.49
CA VAL A 112 -18.20 21.48 -22.85
C VAL A 112 -18.73 22.31 -24.02
N ILE A 113 -19.21 21.65 -25.08
CA ILE A 113 -19.79 22.30 -26.25
C ILE A 113 -21.09 23.00 -25.89
N LYS A 114 -22.02 22.29 -25.22
CA LYS A 114 -23.34 22.81 -24.84
C LYS A 114 -23.24 24.04 -23.95
N LYS A 115 -22.29 24.04 -23.01
CA LYS A 115 -22.07 25.15 -22.07
C LYS A 115 -21.08 26.19 -22.58
N LYS A 116 -20.53 26.02 -23.80
CA LYS A 116 -19.53 26.90 -24.41
C LYS A 116 -18.36 27.17 -23.46
N LEU A 117 -17.86 26.12 -22.79
CA LEU A 117 -16.79 26.26 -21.79
C LEU A 117 -15.42 26.56 -22.41
N ILE A 118 -15.27 26.31 -23.71
CA ILE A 118 -14.15 26.76 -24.52
C ILE A 118 -14.68 27.86 -25.43
N SER A 119 -14.22 29.08 -25.18
CA SER A 119 -14.68 30.29 -25.87
C SER A 119 -14.48 30.25 -27.40
N ASN A 120 -13.36 29.67 -27.84
CA ASN A 120 -12.95 29.55 -29.24
C ASN A 120 -13.04 28.10 -29.76
N PHE A 121 -14.01 27.32 -29.27
CA PHE A 121 -14.09 25.89 -29.56
C PHE A 121 -14.04 25.59 -31.07
N LYS A 122 -13.10 24.73 -31.46
CA LYS A 122 -13.07 24.05 -32.76
C LYS A 122 -12.73 22.59 -32.53
N GLU A 123 -13.43 21.68 -33.18
CA GLU A 123 -13.12 20.26 -33.11
C GLU A 123 -11.68 20.01 -33.56
N ASN A 124 -10.95 19.16 -32.84
CA ASN A 124 -9.53 18.85 -33.05
C ASN A 124 -8.57 20.06 -32.90
N MET A 125 -8.98 21.13 -32.22
CA MET A 125 -8.09 22.26 -31.96
C MET A 125 -6.88 21.86 -31.10
N ALA A 126 -5.73 22.47 -31.40
CA ALA A 126 -4.53 22.29 -30.59
C ALA A 126 -4.74 22.79 -29.15
N LEU A 127 -4.36 21.99 -28.14
CA LEU A 127 -4.58 22.29 -26.72
C LEU A 127 -3.95 23.62 -26.25
N LYS A 128 -2.91 24.09 -26.94
CA LYS A 128 -2.26 25.39 -26.69
C LYS A 128 -3.17 26.59 -26.99
N LEU A 129 -4.21 26.40 -27.81
CA LEU A 129 -5.17 27.44 -28.18
C LEU A 129 -6.32 27.57 -27.16
N ILE A 130 -6.41 26.66 -26.19
CA ILE A 130 -7.37 26.76 -25.10
C ILE A 130 -6.79 27.73 -24.06
N SER A 131 -7.54 28.79 -23.74
CA SER A 131 -7.14 29.80 -22.76
C SER A 131 -6.94 29.20 -21.37
N ASN A 132 -6.11 29.83 -20.54
CA ASN A 132 -5.89 29.37 -19.16
C ASN A 132 -7.18 29.41 -18.32
N THR A 133 -8.02 30.42 -18.56
CA THR A 133 -9.34 30.56 -17.92
C THR A 133 -10.26 29.40 -18.28
N ASP A 134 -10.30 28.99 -19.55
CA ASP A 134 -11.11 27.87 -19.99
C ASP A 134 -10.54 26.55 -19.46
N LYS A 135 -9.21 26.37 -19.46
CA LYS A 135 -8.54 25.20 -18.84
C LYS A 135 -8.92 25.01 -17.37
N ALA A 136 -9.01 26.08 -16.59
CA ALA A 136 -9.43 26.00 -15.19
C ALA A 136 -10.88 25.47 -15.04
N LYS A 137 -11.82 25.94 -15.90
CA LYS A 137 -13.19 25.44 -15.94
C LYS A 137 -13.23 23.95 -16.28
N LEU A 138 -12.46 23.53 -17.29
CA LEU A 138 -12.40 22.13 -17.73
C LEU A 138 -11.82 21.23 -16.63
N LYS A 139 -10.75 21.66 -15.95
CA LYS A 139 -10.11 20.89 -14.89
C LYS A 139 -11.06 20.62 -13.72
N ALA A 140 -11.92 21.58 -13.35
CA ALA A 140 -12.89 21.40 -12.27
C ALA A 140 -13.85 20.23 -12.52
N LEU A 141 -14.19 19.96 -13.79
CA LEU A 141 -15.05 18.84 -14.18
C LEU A 141 -14.42 17.47 -13.93
N GLY A 142 -13.09 17.38 -13.76
CA GLY A 142 -12.39 16.11 -13.51
C GLY A 142 -12.77 15.44 -12.19
N THR A 143 -13.34 16.20 -11.25
CA THR A 143 -13.85 15.66 -9.97
C THR A 143 -15.31 15.21 -10.04
N ASP A 144 -15.98 15.40 -11.17
CA ASP A 144 -17.33 14.87 -11.40
C ASP A 144 -17.24 13.37 -11.74
N PRO A 145 -17.84 12.48 -10.92
CA PRO A 145 -17.79 11.04 -11.16
C PRO A 145 -18.33 10.64 -12.54
N THR A 146 -19.40 11.30 -13.02
CA THR A 146 -20.06 10.95 -14.28
C THR A 146 -19.16 11.26 -15.45
N PHE A 147 -18.59 12.48 -15.49
CA PHE A 147 -17.65 12.84 -16.55
C PHE A 147 -16.37 12.02 -16.48
N SER A 148 -15.85 11.75 -15.29
CA SER A 148 -14.62 10.96 -15.09
C SER A 148 -14.80 9.52 -15.58
N VAL A 149 -15.87 8.83 -15.19
CA VAL A 149 -16.11 7.43 -15.55
C VAL A 149 -16.45 7.26 -17.04
N ASP A 150 -17.32 8.10 -17.61
CA ASP A 150 -17.65 8.08 -19.04
C ASP A 150 -16.41 8.34 -19.90
N SER A 151 -15.62 9.36 -19.54
CA SER A 151 -14.37 9.68 -20.24
C SER A 151 -13.33 8.56 -20.11
N ALA A 152 -13.22 7.90 -18.96
CA ALA A 152 -12.28 6.80 -18.77
C ALA A 152 -12.64 5.55 -19.56
N ALA A 153 -13.93 5.26 -19.70
CA ALA A 153 -14.43 4.18 -20.54
C ALA A 153 -14.17 4.49 -22.02
N ALA A 154 -14.49 5.70 -22.48
CA ALA A 154 -14.22 6.16 -23.84
C ALA A 154 -12.72 6.07 -24.18
N TYR A 155 -11.87 6.57 -23.29
CA TYR A 155 -10.42 6.55 -23.44
C TYR A 155 -9.85 5.12 -23.46
N ALA A 156 -10.35 4.24 -22.58
CA ALA A 156 -9.95 2.83 -22.57
C ALA A 156 -10.31 2.14 -23.90
N ARG A 157 -11.54 2.35 -24.40
CA ARG A 157 -11.98 1.79 -25.68
C ARG A 157 -11.18 2.35 -26.86
N ALA A 158 -10.89 3.65 -26.88
CA ALA A 158 -10.05 4.26 -27.91
C ALA A 158 -8.65 3.63 -27.94
N ASN A 159 -8.03 3.44 -26.76
CA ASN A 159 -6.73 2.79 -26.65
C ASN A 159 -6.77 1.34 -27.12
N ILE A 160 -7.77 0.54 -26.70
CA ILE A 160 -7.94 -0.85 -27.15
C ILE A 160 -8.09 -0.89 -28.68
N ASN A 161 -8.89 0.01 -29.26
CA ASN A 161 -9.08 0.05 -30.72
C ASN A 161 -7.81 0.41 -31.49
N ILE A 162 -6.93 1.25 -30.92
CA ILE A 162 -5.62 1.54 -31.52
C ILE A 162 -4.70 0.33 -31.38
N VAL A 163 -4.63 -0.28 -30.19
CA VAL A 163 -3.83 -1.50 -29.95
C VAL A 163 -4.27 -2.63 -30.89
N LYS A 164 -5.58 -2.77 -31.16
CA LYS A 164 -6.15 -3.75 -32.09
C LYS A 164 -5.55 -3.64 -33.50
N LYS A 165 -5.30 -2.41 -33.96
CA LYS A 165 -4.70 -2.18 -35.28
C LYS A 165 -3.25 -2.65 -35.34
N ILE A 166 -2.56 -2.68 -34.20
CA ILE A 166 -1.17 -3.14 -34.08
C ILE A 166 -1.15 -4.66 -33.87
N TYR A 167 -2.04 -5.18 -33.01
CA TYR A 167 -2.14 -6.59 -32.65
C TYR A 167 -3.58 -7.09 -32.83
N SER A 168 -3.88 -7.67 -33.99
CA SER A 168 -5.24 -8.17 -34.30
C SER A 168 -5.72 -9.26 -33.36
N LYS A 169 -4.79 -10.04 -32.78
CA LYS A 169 -5.07 -11.08 -31.77
C LYS A 169 -5.77 -10.56 -30.52
N ILE A 170 -5.79 -9.25 -30.26
CA ILE A 170 -6.46 -8.73 -29.06
C ILE A 170 -7.97 -9.01 -29.08
N ASP A 171 -8.58 -9.19 -30.26
CA ASP A 171 -10.01 -9.47 -30.39
C ASP A 171 -10.45 -10.76 -29.71
N SER A 172 -9.54 -11.70 -29.51
CA SER A 172 -9.82 -12.97 -28.84
C SER A 172 -9.56 -12.92 -27.33
N LEU A 173 -9.04 -11.81 -26.80
CA LEU A 173 -8.75 -11.66 -25.38
C LEU A 173 -10.05 -11.53 -24.58
N GLU A 174 -10.07 -12.19 -23.43
CA GLU A 174 -11.16 -12.06 -22.47
C GLU A 174 -11.18 -10.64 -21.83
N PRO A 175 -12.33 -10.18 -21.31
CA PRO A 175 -12.42 -8.86 -20.69
C PRO A 175 -11.41 -8.59 -19.57
N GLY A 176 -11.05 -9.61 -18.80
CA GLY A 176 -9.98 -9.54 -17.78
C GLY A 176 -8.62 -9.16 -18.36
N ASP A 177 -8.26 -9.75 -19.50
CA ASP A 177 -7.00 -9.48 -20.20
C ASP A 177 -7.04 -8.11 -20.90
N LEU A 178 -8.17 -7.77 -21.53
CA LEU A 178 -8.39 -6.46 -22.13
C LEU A 178 -8.31 -5.32 -21.11
N ALA A 179 -8.73 -5.56 -19.86
CA ALA A 179 -8.58 -4.59 -18.78
C ALA A 179 -7.10 -4.26 -18.53
N LYS A 180 -6.24 -5.28 -18.50
CA LYS A 180 -4.80 -5.10 -18.30
C LYS A 180 -4.13 -4.43 -19.50
N VAL A 181 -4.48 -4.84 -20.73
CA VAL A 181 -4.03 -4.16 -21.96
C VAL A 181 -4.43 -2.68 -21.95
N GLY A 182 -5.69 -2.40 -21.62
CA GLY A 182 -6.22 -1.05 -21.51
C GLY A 182 -5.51 -0.22 -20.43
N TYR A 183 -5.09 -0.85 -19.34
CA TYR A 183 -4.36 -0.19 -18.24
C TYR A 183 -2.92 0.16 -18.61
N VAL A 184 -2.17 -0.77 -19.22
CA VAL A 184 -0.82 -0.48 -19.71
C VAL A 184 -0.85 0.57 -20.82
N ALA A 185 -1.81 0.47 -21.76
CA ALA A 185 -1.99 1.47 -22.80
C ALA A 185 -2.49 2.82 -22.26
N HIS A 186 -3.14 2.86 -21.10
CA HIS A 186 -3.48 4.10 -20.41
C HIS A 186 -2.23 4.78 -19.83
N HIS A 187 -1.29 4.00 -19.31
CA HIS A 187 -0.06 4.51 -18.69
C HIS A 187 0.97 5.00 -19.73
N ASP A 188 1.22 4.21 -20.78
CA ASP A 188 2.28 4.49 -21.78
C ASP A 188 1.73 4.94 -23.16
N GLY A 189 0.40 5.01 -23.31
CA GLY A 189 -0.24 5.18 -24.60
C GLY A 189 -0.23 3.90 -25.46
N PRO A 190 -1.03 3.82 -26.53
CA PRO A 190 -1.06 2.64 -27.41
C PRO A 190 0.28 2.33 -28.10
N THR A 191 1.00 3.38 -28.53
CA THR A 191 2.33 3.22 -29.13
C THR A 191 3.36 2.73 -28.10
N GLY A 192 3.28 3.24 -26.87
CA GLY A 192 4.14 2.78 -25.78
C GLY A 192 3.85 1.34 -25.39
N PHE A 193 2.58 0.93 -25.37
CA PHE A 193 2.19 -0.47 -25.20
C PHE A 193 2.87 -1.39 -26.23
N GLY A 194 2.85 -1.04 -27.52
CA GLY A 194 3.57 -1.80 -28.55
C GLY A 194 5.07 -1.91 -28.27
N LYS A 195 5.71 -0.84 -27.80
CA LYS A 195 7.13 -0.89 -27.39
C LYS A 195 7.39 -1.80 -26.20
N ILE A 196 6.45 -1.91 -25.26
CA ILE A 196 6.53 -2.83 -24.13
C ILE A 196 6.37 -4.29 -24.60
N VAL A 197 5.46 -4.57 -25.54
CA VAL A 197 5.28 -5.90 -26.12
C VAL A 197 6.53 -6.35 -26.89
N GLU A 198 7.12 -5.49 -27.72
CA GLU A 198 8.28 -5.81 -28.56
C GLU A 198 9.65 -5.71 -27.84
N ALA A 199 9.65 -5.27 -26.59
CA ALA A 199 10.85 -4.87 -25.85
C ALA A 199 11.73 -3.85 -26.62
N THR A 200 11.10 -2.83 -27.18
CA THR A 200 11.75 -1.71 -27.88
C THR A 200 11.53 -0.37 -27.17
N ASN A 201 11.05 -0.39 -25.92
CA ASN A 201 11.02 0.79 -25.08
C ASN A 201 12.44 1.25 -24.70
N ASP A 202 12.53 2.51 -24.28
CA ASP A 202 13.79 3.19 -23.96
C ASP A 202 14.65 2.37 -22.97
N PRO A 203 15.91 2.02 -23.30
CA PRO A 203 16.84 1.33 -22.39
C PRO A 203 17.28 2.18 -21.20
N SER A 204 17.06 3.50 -21.24
CA SER A 204 17.40 4.39 -20.13
C SER A 204 16.59 4.08 -18.87
N TRP A 205 17.18 4.39 -17.73
CA TRP A 205 16.56 4.21 -16.42
C TRP A 205 15.53 5.30 -16.07
N SER A 206 15.44 6.35 -16.88
CA SER A 206 14.68 7.57 -16.59
C SER A 206 13.18 7.30 -16.37
N LYS A 207 12.58 6.45 -17.22
CA LYS A 207 11.17 6.07 -17.10
C LYS A 207 10.88 5.40 -15.76
N LEU A 208 11.65 4.36 -15.39
CA LEU A 208 11.46 3.67 -14.12
C LEU A 208 11.68 4.61 -12.95
N GLN A 209 12.77 5.38 -12.98
CA GLN A 209 13.11 6.35 -11.92
C GLN A 209 11.95 7.32 -11.67
N GLY A 210 11.37 7.89 -12.72
CA GLY A 210 10.24 8.81 -12.62
C GLY A 210 8.96 8.20 -12.07
N GLN A 211 8.81 6.86 -12.12
CA GLN A 211 7.65 6.16 -11.57
C GLN A 211 7.85 5.73 -10.12
N VAL A 212 9.05 5.27 -9.76
CA VAL A 212 9.29 4.65 -8.44
C VAL A 212 9.90 5.59 -7.41
N CYS A 213 10.52 6.69 -7.84
CA CYS A 213 11.14 7.66 -6.94
C CYS A 213 10.36 8.96 -6.81
N PRO A 214 10.35 9.57 -5.61
CA PRO A 214 9.84 10.93 -5.45
C PRO A 214 10.81 11.94 -6.08
N LYS A 215 10.28 13.07 -6.56
CA LYS A 215 11.06 14.07 -7.32
C LYS A 215 12.29 14.62 -6.55
N ASN A 216 12.21 14.67 -5.22
CA ASN A 216 13.28 15.15 -4.34
C ASN A 216 14.30 14.07 -3.96
N ASN A 217 14.05 12.79 -4.28
CA ASN A 217 15.01 11.71 -4.08
C ASN A 217 15.08 10.81 -5.33
N PRO A 218 15.76 11.27 -6.40
CA PRO A 218 15.86 10.51 -7.65
C PRO A 218 16.65 9.20 -7.52
N ASN A 219 17.39 8.98 -6.42
CA ASN A 219 18.14 7.76 -6.14
C ASN A 219 17.54 6.98 -4.98
N CYS A 220 16.20 6.89 -4.93
CA CYS A 220 15.50 6.14 -3.89
C CYS A 220 15.87 4.64 -3.88
N ASP A 221 15.80 3.99 -2.72
CA ASP A 221 16.21 2.58 -2.55
C ASP A 221 15.48 1.63 -3.50
N THR A 222 14.20 1.90 -3.77
CA THR A 222 13.43 1.10 -4.74
C THR A 222 14.11 1.08 -6.11
N TYR A 223 14.55 2.24 -6.60
CA TYR A 223 15.24 2.36 -7.88
C TYR A 223 16.63 1.73 -7.87
N LEU A 224 17.37 1.87 -6.78
CA LEU A 224 18.68 1.24 -6.62
C LEU A 224 18.56 -0.30 -6.62
N ASN A 225 17.57 -0.86 -5.93
CA ASN A 225 17.27 -2.29 -5.94
C ASN A 225 16.97 -2.81 -7.36
N TYR A 226 16.30 -2.02 -8.19
CA TYR A 226 16.08 -2.38 -9.60
C TYR A 226 17.37 -2.39 -10.41
N LYS A 227 18.28 -1.43 -10.18
CA LYS A 227 19.61 -1.41 -10.82
C LYS A 227 20.48 -2.59 -10.46
N GLU A 228 20.29 -3.17 -9.28
CA GLU A 228 21.01 -4.38 -8.88
C GLU A 228 20.45 -5.66 -9.52
N ARG A 229 19.17 -5.66 -9.89
CA ARG A 229 18.45 -6.84 -10.39
C ARG A 229 18.36 -6.91 -11.91
N PHE A 230 18.63 -5.81 -12.62
CA PHE A 230 18.48 -5.71 -14.07
C PHE A 230 19.66 -4.99 -14.71
N SER A 231 20.04 -5.44 -15.91
CA SER A 231 21.15 -4.84 -16.67
C SER A 231 20.80 -3.50 -17.31
N ASN A 232 19.51 -3.20 -17.53
CA ASN A 232 19.07 -1.98 -18.19
C ASN A 232 17.68 -1.54 -17.72
N GLY A 233 17.37 -0.26 -17.94
CA GLY A 233 16.12 0.36 -17.50
C GLY A 233 14.89 -0.11 -18.29
N ARG A 234 15.05 -0.52 -19.56
CA ARG A 234 13.95 -1.05 -20.38
C ARG A 234 13.33 -2.27 -19.72
N ASP A 235 14.16 -3.26 -19.38
CA ASP A 235 13.70 -4.54 -18.88
C ASP A 235 13.18 -4.41 -17.43
N ALA A 236 13.84 -3.59 -16.62
CA ALA A 236 13.35 -3.25 -15.27
C ALA A 236 11.99 -2.53 -15.31
N TYR A 237 11.80 -1.58 -16.23
CA TYR A 237 10.54 -0.86 -16.41
C TYR A 237 9.42 -1.78 -16.89
N ARG A 238 9.69 -2.66 -17.86
CA ARG A 238 8.72 -3.66 -18.33
C ARG A 238 8.30 -4.57 -17.18
N TRP A 239 9.26 -5.06 -16.39
CA TRP A 239 8.97 -5.88 -15.21
C TRP A 239 8.08 -5.15 -14.21
N TRP A 240 8.47 -3.94 -13.80
CA TRP A 240 7.69 -3.12 -12.88
C TRP A 240 6.27 -2.87 -13.38
N LEU A 241 6.12 -2.37 -14.61
CA LEU A 241 4.83 -1.97 -15.17
C LEU A 241 3.89 -3.16 -15.35
N CYS A 242 4.40 -4.28 -15.87
CA CYS A 242 3.58 -5.44 -16.16
C CYS A 242 3.26 -6.25 -14.91
N THR A 243 4.26 -6.55 -14.08
CA THR A 243 4.11 -7.51 -12.97
C THR A 243 3.80 -6.82 -11.64
N GLU A 244 4.65 -5.88 -11.21
CA GLU A 244 4.52 -5.27 -9.88
C GLU A 244 3.44 -4.18 -9.83
N TYR A 245 3.06 -3.64 -10.99
CA TYR A 245 2.08 -2.56 -11.10
C TYR A 245 0.76 -3.01 -11.72
N THR A 246 0.74 -3.53 -12.96
CA THR A 246 -0.52 -3.87 -13.63
C THR A 246 -1.15 -5.14 -13.08
N ASP A 247 -0.38 -6.23 -12.97
CA ASP A 247 -0.92 -7.51 -12.46
C ASP A 247 -1.35 -7.43 -10.98
N SER A 248 -0.75 -6.53 -10.19
CA SER A 248 -1.14 -6.29 -8.80
C SER A 248 -2.37 -5.39 -8.67
N LYS A 249 -2.58 -4.43 -9.57
CA LYS A 249 -3.68 -3.46 -9.49
C LYS A 249 -4.95 -3.88 -10.21
N ILE A 250 -4.82 -4.59 -11.34
CA ILE A 250 -5.95 -4.91 -12.20
C ILE A 250 -6.43 -6.33 -11.93
N ASN A 251 -7.44 -6.40 -11.07
CA ASN A 251 -8.15 -7.63 -10.74
C ASN A 251 -9.64 -7.47 -11.03
N VAL A 252 -10.09 -8.05 -12.15
CA VAL A 252 -11.50 -7.99 -12.58
C VAL A 252 -12.37 -8.93 -11.75
N ASN A 253 -11.81 -10.04 -11.24
CA ASN A 253 -12.54 -11.00 -10.41
C ASN A 253 -12.98 -10.36 -9.08
N ARG A 254 -12.23 -9.38 -8.56
CA ARG A 254 -12.63 -8.57 -7.39
C ARG A 254 -13.98 -7.86 -7.59
N PHE A 255 -14.37 -7.58 -8.82
CA PHE A 255 -15.61 -6.88 -9.17
C PHE A 255 -16.65 -7.82 -9.76
N THR A 256 -16.46 -9.14 -9.66
CA THR A 256 -17.37 -10.14 -10.21
C THR A 256 -18.00 -10.95 -9.08
N LEU A 257 -19.33 -11.04 -9.05
CA LEU A 257 -20.04 -11.91 -8.11
C LEU A 257 -19.66 -13.37 -8.32
N SER A 258 -19.36 -14.11 -7.26
CA SER A 258 -18.91 -15.51 -7.36
C SER A 258 -19.94 -16.43 -8.05
N PRO A 259 -19.50 -17.44 -8.83
CA PRO A 259 -20.41 -18.39 -9.48
C PRO A 259 -21.26 -19.17 -8.49
N LYS A 260 -22.50 -19.48 -8.88
CA LYS A 260 -23.47 -20.23 -8.04
C LYS A 260 -22.96 -21.62 -7.62
N ASP A 261 -22.07 -22.21 -8.41
CA ASP A 261 -21.51 -23.55 -8.20
C ASP A 261 -20.20 -23.53 -7.39
N GLY A 262 -19.76 -22.36 -6.90
CA GLY A 262 -18.56 -22.22 -6.08
C GLY A 262 -17.25 -22.39 -6.84
N LYS A 263 -17.29 -22.55 -8.18
CA LYS A 263 -16.06 -22.61 -8.97
C LYS A 263 -15.41 -21.24 -9.03
N LYS A 264 -14.09 -21.19 -8.93
CA LYS A 264 -13.33 -19.95 -9.15
C LYS A 264 -13.48 -19.52 -10.61
N PHE A 265 -13.67 -18.22 -10.84
CA PHE A 265 -13.46 -17.66 -12.16
C PHE A 265 -12.04 -17.93 -12.61
N LYS A 266 -11.87 -18.16 -13.91
CA LYS A 266 -10.55 -18.17 -14.52
C LYS A 266 -9.90 -16.81 -14.22
N ASN A 267 -8.67 -16.85 -13.73
CA ASN A 267 -7.91 -15.63 -13.54
C ASN A 267 -7.54 -15.05 -14.89
N ALA A 268 -7.57 -13.72 -14.99
CA ALA A 268 -6.95 -13.03 -16.12
C ALA A 268 -5.48 -13.46 -16.22
N ARG A 269 -5.00 -13.61 -17.46
CA ARG A 269 -3.61 -13.86 -17.75
C ARG A 269 -2.74 -12.77 -17.12
N THR A 270 -1.55 -13.14 -16.68
CA THR A 270 -0.50 -12.17 -16.34
C THR A 270 -0.17 -11.31 -17.57
N MET A 271 0.35 -10.12 -17.35
CA MET A 271 0.77 -9.28 -18.48
C MET A 271 1.87 -9.93 -19.33
N GLU A 272 2.74 -10.75 -18.74
CA GLU A 272 3.72 -11.54 -19.50
C GLU A 272 3.03 -12.53 -20.44
N GLU A 273 2.06 -13.29 -19.95
CA GLU A 273 1.28 -14.24 -20.77
C GLU A 273 0.52 -13.52 -21.89
N ILE A 274 -0.04 -12.33 -21.63
CA ILE A 274 -0.68 -11.50 -22.65
C ILE A 274 0.35 -11.04 -23.69
N ILE A 275 1.53 -10.57 -23.28
CA ILE A 275 2.59 -10.15 -24.21
C ILE A 275 3.00 -11.31 -25.13
N VAL A 276 3.24 -12.49 -24.56
CA VAL A 276 3.60 -13.69 -25.33
C VAL A 276 2.46 -14.10 -26.27
N PHE A 277 1.22 -14.05 -25.79
CA PHE A 277 0.04 -14.34 -26.62
C PHE A 277 -0.06 -13.42 -27.85
N LEU A 278 0.25 -12.13 -27.68
CA LEU A 278 0.29 -11.14 -28.76
C LEU A 278 1.49 -11.31 -29.70
N GLY A 279 2.40 -12.25 -29.43
CA GLY A 279 3.61 -12.50 -30.23
C GLY A 279 4.82 -11.65 -29.81
N GLY A 280 4.74 -10.96 -28.68
CA GLY A 280 5.82 -10.14 -28.14
C GLY A 280 6.90 -10.93 -27.42
N LYS A 281 7.91 -10.21 -26.93
CA LYS A 281 9.04 -10.80 -26.21
C LYS A 281 8.70 -10.99 -24.73
N PRO A 282 9.05 -12.14 -24.11
CA PRO A 282 8.81 -12.36 -22.69
C PRO A 282 9.54 -11.31 -21.82
N LEU A 283 9.14 -11.23 -20.55
CA LEU A 283 9.79 -10.32 -19.61
C LEU A 283 11.14 -10.92 -19.19
N VAL A 284 12.14 -10.07 -19.04
CA VAL A 284 13.40 -10.47 -18.41
C VAL A 284 13.13 -10.59 -16.91
N ARG A 285 13.49 -11.73 -16.32
CA ARG A 285 13.33 -11.93 -14.88
C ARG A 285 14.44 -11.20 -14.11
N PRO A 286 14.14 -10.67 -12.92
CA PRO A 286 15.17 -10.09 -12.05
C PRO A 286 16.23 -11.14 -11.70
N SER A 287 17.50 -10.72 -11.63
CA SER A 287 18.59 -11.61 -11.23
C SER A 287 18.34 -12.21 -9.84
N ARG A 288 18.56 -13.52 -9.72
CA ARG A 288 18.49 -14.28 -8.46
C ARG A 288 19.70 -14.04 -7.55
N ASP A 289 20.77 -13.42 -8.06
CA ASP A 289 22.01 -13.23 -7.30
C ASP A 289 21.86 -12.20 -6.16
N PHE A 290 20.89 -11.29 -6.28
CA PHE A 290 20.50 -10.38 -5.20
C PHE A 290 19.83 -11.12 -4.02
N GLU A 291 19.01 -12.14 -4.28
CA GLU A 291 18.39 -12.94 -3.22
C GLU A 291 19.43 -13.79 -2.45
N LYS A 292 20.53 -14.18 -3.11
CA LYS A 292 21.66 -14.89 -2.48
C LYS A 292 22.58 -13.98 -1.65
N LYS A 293 22.68 -12.69 -1.96
CA LYS A 293 23.44 -11.71 -1.14
C LYS A 293 22.82 -11.47 0.25
N GLY A 294 21.57 -11.89 0.47
CA GLY A 294 20.92 -11.90 1.78
C GLY A 294 21.48 -12.95 2.75
N THR A 295 22.35 -13.84 2.30
CA THR A 295 23.12 -14.76 3.14
C THR A 295 24.61 -14.53 2.91
N THR A 296 25.17 -13.50 3.55
CA THR A 296 26.64 -13.38 3.65
C THR A 296 27.04 -12.73 4.98
N ASP A 297 27.77 -13.55 5.76
CA ASP A 297 28.72 -13.29 6.84
C ASP A 297 28.52 -12.10 7.81
N ASN A 298 28.31 -12.48 9.07
CA ASN A 298 28.41 -11.67 10.28
C ASN A 298 29.86 -11.17 10.54
N SER A 299 30.39 -10.29 9.70
CA SER A 299 31.65 -9.61 10.01
C SER A 299 31.72 -8.19 9.43
N LYS A 300 30.70 -7.35 9.69
CA LYS A 300 30.89 -5.89 9.67
C LYS A 300 31.26 -5.43 11.07
N LEU A 301 32.39 -4.75 11.19
CA LEU A 301 32.94 -4.20 12.43
C LEU A 301 31.87 -3.40 13.19
N ASN A 302 31.84 -3.60 14.51
CA ASN A 302 30.99 -2.87 15.44
C ASN A 302 31.44 -1.40 15.53
N ASP A 303 30.77 -0.50 14.81
CA ASP A 303 30.95 0.96 14.97
C ASP A 303 30.13 1.53 16.14
N ASN A 304 29.51 0.64 16.95
CA ASN A 304 28.69 1.01 18.10
C ASN A 304 29.58 1.25 19.32
N ILE A 305 29.51 2.46 19.86
CA ILE A 305 30.20 2.91 21.06
C ILE A 305 29.23 2.94 22.22
N ASN A 306 29.68 2.45 23.38
CA ASN A 306 28.98 2.60 24.64
C ASN A 306 29.56 3.75 25.45
N ILE A 307 28.77 4.80 25.64
CA ILE A 307 29.09 5.92 26.51
C ILE A 307 28.43 5.66 27.86
N VAL A 308 29.24 5.44 28.89
CA VAL A 308 28.74 5.27 30.26
C VAL A 308 28.69 6.64 30.94
N ILE A 309 27.52 7.07 31.36
CA ILE A 309 27.32 8.29 32.13
C ILE A 309 27.21 7.93 33.61
N THR A 310 28.00 8.58 34.45
CA THR A 310 27.82 8.61 35.90
C THR A 310 27.35 10.01 36.30
N SER A 311 26.13 10.11 36.83
CA SER A 311 25.59 11.37 37.31
C SER A 311 26.13 11.74 38.68
N LEU A 312 26.69 12.94 38.78
CA LEU A 312 27.14 13.55 40.02
C LEU A 312 26.29 14.77 40.36
N VAL A 313 26.05 15.02 41.64
CA VAL A 313 25.55 16.29 42.17
C VAL A 313 26.41 16.65 43.36
N ASN A 314 26.94 17.87 43.39
CA ASN A 314 27.94 18.28 44.39
C ASN A 314 29.09 17.27 44.53
N ASN A 315 29.57 16.73 43.40
CA ASN A 315 30.63 15.72 43.30
C ASN A 315 30.34 14.35 43.97
N LYS A 316 29.08 14.06 44.32
CA LYS A 316 28.65 12.74 44.80
C LYS A 316 27.74 12.08 43.78
N VAL A 317 27.85 10.75 43.63
CA VAL A 317 27.01 9.98 42.72
C VAL A 317 25.55 10.13 43.14
N GLN A 318 24.71 10.55 42.20
CA GLN A 318 23.29 10.79 42.40
C GLN A 318 22.50 9.87 41.48
N ALA A 319 21.56 9.11 42.05
CA ALA A 319 20.68 8.22 41.30
C ALA A 319 19.51 8.96 40.64
N ASN A 320 18.93 8.33 39.60
CA ASN A 320 17.65 8.71 38.99
C ASN A 320 17.59 10.17 38.48
N ILE A 321 18.67 10.69 37.92
CA ILE A 321 18.64 12.02 37.27
C ILE A 321 18.07 11.88 35.87
N SER A 322 16.96 12.58 35.60
CA SER A 322 16.41 12.74 34.25
C SER A 322 17.07 13.90 33.51
N TYR A 323 17.45 13.69 32.26
CA TYR A 323 18.07 14.69 31.39
C TYR A 323 17.75 14.38 29.92
N PHE A 324 18.18 15.22 29.00
CA PHE A 324 18.03 14.99 27.57
C PHE A 324 19.36 14.82 26.88
N VAL A 325 19.37 14.00 25.83
CA VAL A 325 20.52 13.76 24.98
C VAL A 325 20.18 14.26 23.59
N LYS A 326 20.93 15.25 23.12
CA LYS A 326 20.83 15.78 21.76
C LYS A 326 21.93 15.20 20.91
N SER A 327 21.56 14.53 19.83
CA SER A 327 22.47 13.99 18.82
C SER A 327 22.04 14.45 17.43
N LYS A 328 22.80 14.06 16.40
CA LYS A 328 22.36 14.23 14.99
C LYS A 328 21.05 13.49 14.67
N TYR A 329 20.63 12.54 15.51
CA TYR A 329 19.39 11.77 15.38
C TYR A 329 18.22 12.36 16.18
N GLY A 330 18.40 13.51 16.84
CA GLY A 330 17.36 14.22 17.59
C GLY A 330 17.62 14.32 19.09
N LEU A 331 16.64 14.89 19.80
CA LEU A 331 16.63 15.08 21.25
C LEU A 331 15.82 13.94 21.90
N LYS A 332 16.43 13.17 22.80
CA LYS A 332 15.77 12.06 23.50
C LYS A 332 15.83 12.26 25.02
N PRO A 333 14.79 11.90 25.79
CA PRO A 333 14.86 11.85 27.25
C PRO A 333 15.69 10.64 27.69
N HIS A 334 16.43 10.81 28.77
CA HIS A 334 17.35 9.83 29.35
C HIS A 334 17.32 9.91 30.88
N SER A 335 17.73 8.84 31.56
CA SER A 335 17.78 8.83 33.03
C SER A 335 18.79 7.84 33.59
N THR A 336 19.56 8.28 34.59
CA THR A 336 20.47 7.37 35.30
C THR A 336 19.72 6.41 36.22
N ASN A 337 20.26 5.20 36.38
CA ASN A 337 19.64 4.16 37.20
C ASN A 337 19.81 4.42 38.72
N ALA A 338 19.37 3.45 39.54
CA ALA A 338 19.47 3.49 41.00
C ALA A 338 20.92 3.62 41.53
N ASN A 339 21.93 3.33 40.71
CA ASN A 339 23.34 3.49 41.03
C ASN A 339 23.95 4.77 40.42
N GLY A 340 23.13 5.64 39.83
CA GLY A 340 23.56 6.87 39.17
C GLY A 340 24.26 6.65 37.84
N HIS A 341 24.05 5.49 37.19
CA HIS A 341 24.70 5.14 35.93
C HIS A 341 23.72 5.00 34.76
N GLU A 342 24.16 5.33 33.57
CA GLU A 342 23.43 5.09 32.31
C GLU A 342 24.39 4.70 31.20
N ILE A 343 23.91 3.95 30.21
CA ILE A 343 24.65 3.64 29.00
C ILE A 343 23.91 4.26 27.82
N ILE A 344 24.61 5.14 27.12
CA ILE A 344 24.15 5.76 25.88
C ILE A 344 24.85 5.06 24.72
N HIS A 345 24.08 4.58 23.76
CA HIS A 345 24.61 3.98 22.53
C HIS A 345 24.81 5.05 21.47
N ALA A 346 26.03 5.14 20.93
CA ALA A 346 26.43 6.11 19.92
C ALA A 346 27.19 5.42 18.79
N LYS A 347 27.39 6.09 17.65
CA LYS A 347 28.34 5.62 16.63
C LYS A 347 29.68 6.35 16.75
N LYS A 348 30.76 5.68 16.34
CA LYS A 348 32.08 6.31 16.23
C LYS A 348 32.04 7.57 15.36
N GLY A 349 32.46 8.69 15.93
CA GLY A 349 32.43 10.03 15.35
C GLY A 349 31.20 10.88 15.70
N ASP A 350 30.21 10.38 16.45
CA ASP A 350 29.03 11.16 16.83
C ASP A 350 29.35 12.21 17.91
N LYS A 351 28.82 13.43 17.74
CA LYS A 351 28.77 14.46 18.79
C LYS A 351 27.43 14.39 19.51
N ILE A 352 27.48 14.38 20.84
CA ILE A 352 26.33 14.28 21.73
C ILE A 352 26.38 15.40 22.76
N GLU A 353 25.25 16.07 22.96
CA GLU A 353 25.08 17.13 23.96
C GLU A 353 24.13 16.65 25.06
N ILE A 354 24.58 16.70 26.31
CA ILE A 354 23.78 16.36 27.49
C ILE A 354 23.13 17.64 27.99
N ILE A 355 21.81 17.65 28.03
CA ILE A 355 21.00 18.83 28.33
C ILE A 355 20.20 18.57 29.61
N PHE A 356 20.35 19.46 30.59
CA PHE A 356 19.61 19.41 31.85
C PHE A 356 19.08 20.80 32.16
N ASN A 357 17.78 20.92 32.43
CA ASN A 357 17.09 22.21 32.62
C ASN A 357 17.41 23.23 31.50
N ASP A 358 17.29 22.78 30.24
CA ASP A 358 17.54 23.57 29.03
C ASP A 358 18.98 24.12 28.87
N GLN A 359 19.93 23.64 29.67
CA GLN A 359 21.34 23.97 29.55
C GLN A 359 22.17 22.76 29.13
N VAL A 360 23.11 22.96 28.21
CA VAL A 360 24.10 21.94 27.85
C VAL A 360 25.09 21.80 29.01
N VAL A 361 25.01 20.70 29.74
CA VAL A 361 25.87 20.39 30.89
C VAL A 361 27.10 19.57 30.50
N ALA A 362 27.08 18.91 29.33
CA ALA A 362 28.24 18.24 28.76
C ALA A 362 28.15 18.14 27.23
N SER A 363 29.29 18.07 26.56
CA SER A 363 29.41 17.74 25.13
C SER A 363 30.45 16.64 24.96
N ILE A 364 30.05 15.55 24.33
CA ILE A 364 30.84 14.31 24.20
C ILE A 364 31.01 14.00 22.72
N ASN A 365 32.22 13.67 22.31
CA ASN A 365 32.50 13.10 20.99
C ASN A 365 32.80 11.61 21.18
N ALA A 366 32.01 10.74 20.56
CA ALA A 366 32.16 9.29 20.69
C ALA A 366 33.32 8.82 19.80
N ILE A 367 34.49 8.55 20.39
CA ILE A 367 35.72 8.24 19.63
C ILE A 367 36.18 6.81 19.91
N ASN A 368 36.06 6.33 21.16
CA ASN A 368 36.56 5.02 21.57
C ASN A 368 35.41 4.05 21.83
N ASP A 369 35.64 2.74 21.64
CA ASP A 369 34.59 1.70 21.67
C ASP A 369 33.79 1.65 22.99
N LYS A 370 34.39 2.12 24.09
CA LYS A 370 33.73 2.40 25.36
C LYS A 370 34.36 3.62 26.03
N GLU A 371 33.53 4.57 26.48
CA GLU A 371 34.00 5.79 27.16
C GLU A 371 33.13 6.06 28.39
N GLU A 372 33.75 6.46 29.50
CA GLU A 372 33.04 6.73 30.76
C GLU A 372 33.16 8.22 31.13
N PHE A 373 32.03 8.87 31.37
CA PHE A 373 31.97 10.30 31.70
C PHE A 373 31.23 10.52 33.01
N LYS A 374 31.86 11.27 33.91
CA LYS A 374 31.23 11.76 35.14
C LYS A 374 30.68 13.16 34.89
N ILE A 375 29.36 13.29 34.89
CA ILE A 375 28.68 14.56 34.60
C ILE A 375 28.14 15.15 35.88
N ASN A 376 28.56 16.38 36.22
CA ASN A 376 28.06 17.08 37.39
C ASN A 376 26.82 17.90 37.03
N PHE A 377 25.67 17.47 37.54
CA PHE A 377 24.39 18.13 37.36
C PHE A 377 24.22 19.23 38.43
N PRO A 378 23.70 20.41 38.06
CA PRO A 378 23.43 21.50 39.00
C PRO A 378 22.46 21.07 40.11
N SER A 379 22.76 21.43 41.37
CA SER A 379 21.96 21.06 42.55
C SER A 379 20.68 21.89 42.74
N LYS A 380 20.59 23.07 42.11
CA LYS A 380 19.35 23.86 42.07
C LYS A 380 18.40 23.24 41.02
N ASN A 381 17.29 22.68 41.48
CA ASN A 381 16.18 22.09 40.70
C ASN A 381 16.31 20.60 40.35
N ILE A 382 16.65 19.76 41.34
CA ILE A 382 16.32 18.33 41.28
C ILE A 382 14.95 18.16 41.94
N THR A 383 13.88 18.34 41.18
CA THR A 383 12.50 18.15 41.67
C THR A 383 12.04 16.71 41.43
N ASN A 384 11.83 15.98 42.52
CA ASN A 384 11.02 14.76 42.52
C ASN A 384 9.53 15.13 42.45
N THR A 385 8.80 14.50 41.51
CA THR A 385 7.33 14.43 41.33
C THR A 385 6.51 15.67 40.94
N SER A 386 5.81 15.50 39.81
CA SER A 386 4.38 15.78 39.55
C SER A 386 3.76 17.10 40.05
N THR A 387 3.52 18.06 39.16
CA THR A 387 2.20 18.73 38.95
C THR A 387 2.28 19.84 37.89
N GLU A 388 1.16 20.03 37.18
CA GLU A 388 0.94 20.97 36.10
C GLU A 388 1.21 22.44 36.47
N LYS A 389 1.86 23.18 35.56
CA LYS A 389 1.46 24.56 35.25
C LYS A 389 1.92 24.99 33.86
N GLN A 390 0.97 25.57 33.13
CA GLN A 390 1.10 26.14 31.78
C GLN A 390 2.16 27.25 31.73
N SER A 391 2.96 27.22 30.67
CA SER A 391 3.67 28.38 30.14
C SER A 391 3.63 28.26 28.61
N SER A 392 3.07 29.28 27.98
CA SER A 392 2.87 29.41 26.54
C SER A 392 4.17 29.86 25.87
N ASN A 393 4.76 28.99 25.05
CA ASN A 393 5.54 29.39 23.89
C ASN A 393 5.29 28.38 22.77
N SER A 394 5.02 28.90 21.57
CA SER A 394 4.61 28.15 20.39
C SER A 394 5.78 27.35 19.80
N GLU A 395 6.06 26.19 20.38
CA GLU A 395 6.81 25.12 19.73
C GLU A 395 5.81 24.20 19.01
N GLN A 396 6.17 23.74 17.81
CA GLN A 396 5.48 22.63 17.16
C GLN A 396 5.64 21.37 18.01
N LYS A 397 4.77 21.20 19.01
CA LYS A 397 4.65 19.95 19.77
C LYS A 397 4.31 18.84 18.78
N LEU A 398 5.25 17.92 18.58
CA LEU A 398 4.94 16.60 18.03
C LEU A 398 3.80 16.02 18.87
N ASN A 399 2.66 15.81 18.23
CA ASN A 399 1.46 15.32 18.90
C ASN A 399 1.54 13.79 18.96
N PHE A 400 2.14 13.27 20.03
CA PHE A 400 2.42 11.85 20.21
C PHE A 400 1.15 11.00 20.40
N ASN A 401 0.03 11.63 20.80
CA ASN A 401 -1.27 11.00 21.09
C ASN A 401 -2.08 10.59 19.84
N ARG A 402 -1.43 9.96 18.85
CA ARG A 402 -2.03 9.63 17.55
C ARG A 402 -2.02 8.12 17.31
N TRP A 403 -3.08 7.63 16.68
CA TRP A 403 -3.25 6.23 16.32
C TRP A 403 -3.86 6.08 14.93
N ARG A 404 -3.55 4.97 14.24
CA ARG A 404 -4.22 4.57 13.00
C ARG A 404 -4.06 3.06 12.75
N ASN A 405 -4.87 2.51 11.84
CA ASN A 405 -4.74 1.13 11.38
C ASN A 405 -3.53 0.95 10.46
N PRO A 406 -2.90 -0.24 10.40
CA PRO A 406 -1.67 -0.46 9.63
C PRO A 406 -1.85 -0.36 8.11
N LEU A 407 -3.09 -0.41 7.62
CA LEU A 407 -3.49 -0.24 6.22
C LEU A 407 -4.39 0.99 6.07
N ASN A 408 -4.41 1.60 4.88
CA ASN A 408 -5.40 2.62 4.54
C ASN A 408 -6.73 1.96 4.14
N GLY A 409 -7.83 2.62 4.48
CA GLY A 409 -9.18 2.18 4.11
C GLY A 409 -9.92 1.46 5.24
N ILE A 410 -10.96 0.70 4.90
CA ILE A 410 -11.67 -0.15 5.87
C ILE A 410 -10.73 -1.27 6.28
N CYS A 411 -10.63 -1.48 7.59
CA CYS A 411 -9.93 -2.63 8.11
C CYS A 411 -10.77 -3.90 7.91
N GLN A 412 -10.45 -4.65 6.86
CA GLN A 412 -11.08 -5.92 6.56
C GLN A 412 -10.24 -7.05 7.15
N ILE A 413 -10.80 -7.80 8.11
CA ILE A 413 -10.15 -9.05 8.53
C ILE A 413 -10.32 -10.06 7.40
N ARG A 414 -9.22 -10.69 7.00
CA ARG A 414 -9.20 -11.72 5.97
C ARG A 414 -10.15 -12.86 6.36
N ARG A 415 -10.69 -13.54 5.36
CA ARG A 415 -11.34 -14.85 5.50
C ARG A 415 -10.53 -15.92 4.79
N PHE A 416 -10.70 -17.19 5.16
CA PHE A 416 -10.12 -18.30 4.38
C PHE A 416 -10.65 -18.22 2.93
N GLY A 417 -9.80 -18.59 1.96
CA GLY A 417 -10.11 -18.43 0.53
C GLY A 417 -11.48 -18.99 0.14
N TYR A 418 -12.06 -18.42 -0.91
CA TYR A 418 -13.41 -18.60 -1.50
C TYR A 418 -14.11 -19.97 -1.42
N ASN A 419 -13.41 -21.06 -1.08
CA ASN A 419 -13.95 -22.40 -0.96
C ASN A 419 -14.68 -22.69 0.36
N SER A 420 -14.56 -21.87 1.40
CA SER A 420 -15.09 -22.26 2.71
C SER A 420 -16.57 -21.95 2.98
N LEU A 421 -17.28 -21.14 2.18
CA LEU A 421 -18.66 -20.79 2.52
C LEU A 421 -19.63 -20.96 1.36
N PRO A 422 -20.41 -22.06 1.32
CA PRO A 422 -21.51 -22.15 0.39
C PRO A 422 -22.66 -21.29 0.90
N LEU A 423 -23.01 -20.27 0.14
CA LEU A 423 -24.41 -19.94 -0.08
C LEU A 423 -24.68 -19.86 -1.58
N LYS A 424 -25.80 -20.45 -1.97
CA LYS A 424 -26.29 -20.37 -3.34
C LYS A 424 -26.48 -18.90 -3.70
N ALA A 425 -26.07 -18.50 -4.89
CA ALA A 425 -26.44 -17.18 -5.39
C ALA A 425 -27.98 -17.06 -5.38
N ASN A 426 -28.49 -15.95 -4.84
CA ASN A 426 -29.89 -15.69 -4.51
C ASN A 426 -30.37 -16.24 -3.15
N ALA A 427 -29.47 -16.68 -2.26
CA ALA A 427 -29.84 -16.85 -0.87
C ALA A 427 -30.22 -15.48 -0.28
N SER A 428 -31.42 -15.38 0.28
CA SER A 428 -31.95 -14.15 0.89
C SER A 428 -31.14 -13.66 2.10
N SER A 429 -30.17 -14.43 2.58
CA SER A 429 -29.30 -14.11 3.72
C SER A 429 -27.94 -14.79 3.59
N TYR A 430 -26.84 -14.06 3.81
CA TYR A 430 -25.51 -14.65 3.98
C TYR A 430 -25.45 -15.46 5.29
N ASN A 431 -24.70 -16.57 5.36
CA ASN A 431 -24.64 -17.39 6.57
C ASN A 431 -23.53 -16.81 7.44
N GLU A 432 -23.94 -15.91 8.31
CA GLU A 432 -23.09 -15.22 9.27
C GLU A 432 -22.22 -16.19 10.09
N LYS A 433 -22.77 -17.34 10.53
CA LYS A 433 -22.03 -18.36 11.30
C LYS A 433 -20.89 -18.98 10.50
N ASN A 434 -21.11 -19.19 9.22
CA ASN A 434 -20.08 -19.66 8.31
C ASN A 434 -19.00 -18.57 8.19
N LEU A 435 -19.37 -17.33 7.91
CA LEU A 435 -18.42 -16.21 7.81
C LEU A 435 -17.56 -16.06 9.05
N GLU A 436 -18.21 -16.09 10.22
CA GLU A 436 -17.55 -16.12 11.51
C GLU A 436 -16.54 -17.26 11.60
N GLN A 437 -16.92 -18.50 11.25
CA GLN A 437 -16.02 -19.64 11.32
C GLN A 437 -14.81 -19.49 10.37
N ALA A 438 -15.01 -18.99 9.16
CA ALA A 438 -13.94 -18.78 8.18
C ALA A 438 -12.95 -17.70 8.64
N THR A 439 -13.46 -16.60 9.20
CA THR A 439 -12.66 -15.53 9.81
C THR A 439 -11.92 -16.05 11.04
N LYS A 440 -12.61 -16.80 11.92
CA LYS A 440 -12.07 -17.39 13.15
C LYS A 440 -10.89 -18.33 12.90
N VAL A 441 -10.96 -19.15 11.85
CA VAL A 441 -9.93 -20.14 11.51
C VAL A 441 -8.74 -19.51 10.78
N ALA A 442 -9.01 -18.59 9.86
CA ALA A 442 -8.00 -18.08 8.96
C ALA A 442 -7.22 -16.92 9.52
N SER A 443 -7.81 -16.05 10.33
CA SER A 443 -7.32 -14.67 10.34
C SER A 443 -7.37 -13.98 11.67
N ILE A 444 -7.99 -14.53 12.70
CA ILE A 444 -7.94 -13.93 14.05
C ILE A 444 -6.92 -14.62 14.94
N PHE A 445 -6.52 -13.93 16.01
CA PHE A 445 -5.64 -14.47 17.03
C PHE A 445 -6.37 -15.52 17.88
N ASN A 446 -6.22 -16.80 17.53
CA ASN A 446 -6.91 -17.88 18.24
C ASN A 446 -6.21 -19.24 18.10
N ARG A 447 -6.43 -20.13 19.08
CA ARG A 447 -6.12 -21.56 18.96
C ARG A 447 -7.09 -22.20 17.97
N THR A 448 -6.56 -22.94 17.00
CA THR A 448 -7.37 -23.63 15.99
C THR A 448 -6.75 -25.00 15.70
N SER A 449 -7.57 -26.04 15.66
CA SER A 449 -7.14 -27.40 15.25
C SER A 449 -6.83 -27.52 13.76
N TYR A 450 -7.25 -26.55 12.95
CA TYR A 450 -7.07 -26.54 11.51
C TYR A 450 -5.64 -26.16 11.06
N ARG A 451 -4.88 -25.48 11.91
CA ARG A 451 -3.50 -25.07 11.63
C ARG A 451 -2.53 -26.09 12.22
N ALA A 452 -1.50 -26.49 11.46
CA ALA A 452 -0.41 -27.35 11.94
C ALA A 452 0.42 -26.71 13.08
N SER A 453 0.25 -25.41 13.34
CA SER A 453 0.80 -24.71 14.51
C SER A 453 -0.12 -24.74 15.74
N GLY A 454 -1.39 -25.12 15.59
CA GLY A 454 -2.42 -25.08 16.63
C GLY A 454 -2.90 -23.68 17.01
N ILE A 455 -2.27 -22.61 16.52
CA ILE A 455 -2.60 -21.21 16.83
C ILE A 455 -2.22 -20.27 15.68
N HIS A 456 -3.03 -19.25 15.46
CA HIS A 456 -2.70 -18.09 14.64
C HIS A 456 -2.15 -16.97 15.53
N GLN A 457 -0.95 -16.47 15.23
CA GLN A 457 -0.13 -15.67 16.14
C GLN A 457 -0.37 -14.16 16.01
N GLY A 458 -1.28 -13.77 15.12
CA GLY A 458 -1.67 -12.40 14.87
C GLY A 458 -3.06 -12.31 14.28
N VAL A 459 -3.28 -11.24 13.54
CA VAL A 459 -4.45 -11.03 12.71
C VAL A 459 -4.03 -10.84 11.26
N ASP A 460 -4.75 -11.47 10.32
CA ASP A 460 -4.53 -11.26 8.90
C ASP A 460 -5.50 -10.20 8.39
N LEU A 461 -4.96 -9.08 7.91
CA LEU A 461 -5.73 -7.99 7.32
C LEU A 461 -5.71 -8.16 5.80
N GLU A 462 -6.89 -8.23 5.21
CA GLU A 462 -7.03 -8.38 3.77
C GLU A 462 -6.42 -7.19 3.02
N ALA A 463 -5.48 -7.50 2.14
CA ALA A 463 -4.81 -6.51 1.29
C ALA A 463 -4.24 -7.19 0.07
N ASP A 464 -4.37 -6.56 -1.09
CA ASP A 464 -3.62 -6.98 -2.27
C ASP A 464 -2.12 -6.81 -2.04
N ASN A 465 -1.31 -7.61 -2.74
CA ASN A 465 0.14 -7.49 -2.76
C ASN A 465 0.56 -6.10 -3.28
N GLY A 466 1.47 -5.41 -2.58
CA GLY A 466 1.98 -4.11 -2.98
C GLY A 466 1.22 -2.89 -2.40
N VAL A 467 0.23 -3.11 -1.53
CA VAL A 467 -0.46 -2.03 -0.80
C VAL A 467 0.48 -1.46 0.26
N ASN A 468 0.54 -0.12 0.36
CA ASN A 468 1.37 0.55 1.37
C ASN A 468 0.91 0.18 2.79
N ILE A 469 1.88 -0.12 3.65
CA ILE A 469 1.70 -0.26 5.09
C ILE A 469 2.29 0.92 5.82
N TYR A 470 1.78 1.16 7.01
CA TYR A 470 2.00 2.39 7.74
C TYR A 470 2.00 2.11 9.24
N PRO A 471 2.67 2.94 10.06
CA PRO A 471 2.75 2.72 11.49
C PRO A 471 1.38 2.95 12.16
N VAL A 472 1.12 2.16 13.21
CA VAL A 472 -0.08 2.33 14.05
C VAL A 472 0.10 3.41 15.12
N CYS A 473 1.35 3.68 15.53
CA CYS A 473 1.76 4.70 16.50
C CYS A 473 3.10 5.31 16.09
N VAL A 474 3.41 6.46 16.69
CA VAL A 474 4.77 7.02 16.65
C VAL A 474 5.68 6.19 17.55
N GLY A 475 6.96 6.11 17.22
CA GLY A 475 7.88 5.22 17.91
C GLY A 475 9.18 5.00 17.15
N THR A 476 9.84 3.88 17.40
CA THR A 476 11.11 3.52 16.76
C THR A 476 10.99 2.18 16.05
N ILE A 477 11.58 2.05 14.87
CA ILE A 477 11.69 0.75 14.21
C ILE A 477 12.72 -0.10 14.98
N ALA A 478 12.24 -0.95 15.87
CA ALA A 478 13.09 -1.80 16.68
C ALA A 478 13.78 -2.91 15.90
N LYS A 479 13.16 -3.37 14.79
CA LYS A 479 13.78 -4.39 13.95
C LYS A 479 13.28 -4.39 12.52
N VAL A 480 14.20 -4.64 11.59
CA VAL A 480 13.90 -4.96 10.19
C VAL A 480 14.45 -6.35 9.88
N ILE A 481 13.58 -7.29 9.54
CA ILE A 481 13.96 -8.68 9.23
C ILE A 481 13.73 -8.90 7.73
N PRO A 482 14.80 -9.02 6.92
CA PRO A 482 14.66 -9.14 5.47
C PRO A 482 14.14 -10.50 5.01
N ALA A 483 14.27 -11.55 5.83
CA ALA A 483 13.69 -12.86 5.59
C ALA A 483 13.57 -13.64 6.91
N TYR A 484 12.38 -14.19 7.19
CA TYR A 484 12.16 -15.07 8.33
C TYR A 484 11.30 -16.29 7.92
N PRO A 485 11.67 -17.53 8.30
CA PRO A 485 10.85 -18.71 8.03
C PRO A 485 9.43 -18.56 8.58
N GLY A 486 8.44 -18.45 7.69
CA GLY A 486 7.03 -18.30 8.04
C GLY A 486 6.51 -16.86 8.18
N TYR A 487 7.36 -15.83 8.21
CA TYR A 487 6.92 -14.42 8.25
C TYR A 487 7.42 -13.62 7.04
N GLY A 488 8.50 -14.04 6.39
CA GLY A 488 9.10 -13.32 5.28
C GLY A 488 9.73 -11.99 5.74
N LYS A 489 9.66 -10.99 4.88
CA LYS A 489 10.08 -9.61 5.19
C LYS A 489 9.18 -9.06 6.29
N THR A 490 9.78 -8.59 7.38
CA THR A 490 9.07 -8.20 8.59
C THR A 490 9.62 -6.90 9.16
N ILE A 491 8.73 -6.04 9.65
CA ILE A 491 9.07 -4.83 10.40
C ILE A 491 8.52 -4.99 11.82
N ILE A 492 9.29 -4.57 12.82
CA ILE A 492 8.87 -4.47 14.21
C ILE A 492 8.99 -3.00 14.64
N LEU A 493 7.86 -2.40 14.96
CA LEU A 493 7.74 -1.05 15.49
C LEU A 493 7.60 -1.13 17.02
N GLU A 494 8.46 -0.43 17.74
CA GLU A 494 8.39 -0.21 19.18
C GLU A 494 7.71 1.12 19.45
N CYS A 495 6.72 1.13 20.35
CA CYS A 495 6.04 2.33 20.80
C CYS A 495 6.06 2.41 22.32
N ASP A 496 6.33 3.60 22.85
CA ASP A 496 6.11 3.93 24.25
C ASP A 496 4.60 3.96 24.51
N VAL A 497 4.15 3.25 25.54
CA VAL A 497 2.73 3.20 25.90
C VAL A 497 2.23 4.59 26.29
N ASN A 498 3.08 5.45 26.84
CA ASN A 498 2.76 6.84 27.18
C ASN A 498 2.42 7.72 25.96
N ASP A 499 2.88 7.34 24.78
CA ASP A 499 2.56 8.05 23.53
C ASP A 499 1.21 7.60 22.96
N LEU A 500 0.68 6.45 23.37
CA LEU A 500 -0.58 5.94 22.85
C LEU A 500 -1.80 6.77 23.32
N PRO A 501 -2.91 6.77 22.56
CA PRO A 501 -4.17 7.28 23.07
C PRO A 501 -4.71 6.44 24.20
N SER A 502 -5.48 7.08 25.09
CA SER A 502 -6.03 6.46 26.30
C SER A 502 -6.79 5.15 26.00
N SER A 503 -7.49 5.09 24.86
CA SER A 503 -8.20 3.90 24.41
C SER A 503 -7.28 2.70 24.10
N LYS A 504 -6.03 2.94 23.71
CA LYS A 504 -5.02 1.91 23.41
C LYS A 504 -4.08 1.66 24.59
N LYS A 505 -3.82 2.68 25.42
CA LYS A 505 -3.08 2.54 26.69
C LYS A 505 -3.68 1.47 27.59
N VAL A 506 -5.01 1.47 27.75
CA VAL A 506 -5.71 0.47 28.56
C VAL A 506 -5.48 -0.96 28.06
N LEU A 507 -5.27 -1.15 26.74
CA LEU A 507 -4.98 -2.46 26.15
C LEU A 507 -3.56 -2.95 26.47
N ALA A 508 -2.62 -2.02 26.68
CA ALA A 508 -1.23 -2.31 27.05
C ALA A 508 -1.10 -2.81 28.51
N LYS A 509 -2.15 -2.68 29.32
CA LYS A 509 -2.16 -3.04 30.75
C LYS A 509 -1.04 -2.33 31.51
N ASN A 510 -0.07 -3.08 32.04
CA ASN A 510 1.04 -2.57 32.86
C ASN A 510 2.37 -2.51 32.10
N LEU A 511 2.33 -2.46 30.77
CA LEU A 511 3.52 -2.36 29.93
C LEU A 511 3.90 -0.89 29.74
N ASP A 512 5.21 -0.61 29.80
CA ASP A 512 5.77 0.69 29.41
C ASP A 512 6.02 0.77 27.90
N THR A 513 6.20 -0.39 27.26
CA THR A 513 6.52 -0.51 25.83
C THR A 513 5.68 -1.59 25.17
N ILE A 514 5.23 -1.32 23.94
CA ILE A 514 4.48 -2.27 23.12
C ILE A 514 5.09 -2.37 21.72
N TYR A 515 4.99 -3.55 21.11
CA TYR A 515 5.56 -3.83 19.80
C TYR A 515 4.51 -4.23 18.78
N PHE A 516 4.61 -3.68 17.57
CA PHE A 516 3.73 -3.96 16.44
C PHE A 516 4.49 -4.56 15.27
N ILE A 517 4.02 -5.70 14.79
CA ILE A 517 4.72 -6.52 13.81
C ILE A 517 3.95 -6.49 12.51
N TYR A 518 4.66 -6.29 11.40
CA TYR A 518 4.12 -6.24 10.05
C TYR A 518 4.86 -7.26 9.20
N ALA A 519 4.18 -8.28 8.69
CA ALA A 519 4.82 -9.43 8.05
C ALA A 519 4.25 -9.74 6.66
N HIS A 520 4.89 -10.70 5.99
CA HIS A 520 4.70 -11.10 4.59
C HIS A 520 5.01 -10.00 3.58
N LEU A 521 5.77 -8.98 3.96
CA LEU A 521 5.96 -7.78 3.13
C LEU A 521 6.67 -8.12 1.80
N ASN A 522 6.44 -7.33 0.75
CA ASN A 522 7.24 -7.43 -0.48
C ASN A 522 8.38 -6.38 -0.51
N SER A 523 8.20 -5.24 0.16
CA SER A 523 9.17 -4.16 0.29
C SER A 523 9.16 -3.57 1.69
N ILE A 524 10.33 -3.08 2.12
CA ILE A 524 10.53 -2.37 3.38
C ILE A 524 11.17 -1.03 3.00
N ASN A 525 10.66 0.05 3.57
CA ASN A 525 11.03 1.44 3.25
C ASN A 525 11.65 2.16 4.46
N VAL A 526 11.91 1.44 5.55
CA VAL A 526 12.49 1.94 6.80
C VAL A 526 13.65 1.04 7.22
N SER A 527 14.55 1.57 8.04
CA SER A 527 15.69 0.88 8.63
C SER A 527 15.50 0.69 10.12
N GLU A 528 16.20 -0.29 10.69
CA GLU A 528 16.29 -0.45 12.14
C GLU A 528 16.89 0.81 12.79
N GLY A 529 16.23 1.29 13.85
CA GLY A 529 16.54 2.55 14.53
C GLY A 529 15.82 3.79 13.99
N ASP A 530 15.11 3.71 12.87
CA ASP A 530 14.36 4.84 12.33
C ASP A 530 13.29 5.33 13.32
N SER A 531 13.24 6.65 13.53
CA SER A 531 12.21 7.29 14.35
C SER A 531 10.97 7.61 13.50
N ILE A 532 9.84 7.06 13.90
CA ILE A 532 8.53 7.30 13.30
C ILE A 532 7.86 8.44 14.04
N THR A 533 7.92 9.64 13.47
CA THR A 533 7.37 10.88 14.05
C THR A 533 6.01 11.28 13.45
N THR A 534 5.64 10.65 12.34
CA THR A 534 4.33 10.84 11.69
C THR A 534 3.74 9.49 11.31
N LEU A 535 2.41 9.40 11.39
CA LEU A 535 1.69 8.18 11.09
C LEU A 535 1.48 7.95 9.59
N ASP A 536 1.76 8.95 8.76
CA ASP A 536 1.67 8.84 7.30
C ASP A 536 2.97 8.29 6.66
N THR A 537 3.98 7.95 7.48
CA THR A 537 5.21 7.29 7.02
C THR A 537 4.87 5.94 6.40
N VAL A 538 5.28 5.71 5.16
CA VAL A 538 5.14 4.40 4.51
C VAL A 538 6.26 3.50 5.03
N LEU A 539 5.91 2.49 5.84
CA LEU A 539 6.88 1.54 6.39
C LEU A 539 7.38 0.55 5.33
N GLY A 540 6.55 0.25 4.34
CA GLY A 540 6.79 -0.76 3.34
C GLY A 540 5.51 -1.07 2.56
N LYS A 541 5.46 -2.25 1.95
CA LYS A 541 4.29 -2.74 1.24
C LYS A 541 3.96 -4.18 1.60
N THR A 542 2.66 -4.47 1.65
CA THR A 542 2.12 -5.83 1.78
C THR A 542 2.68 -6.73 0.69
N GLY A 543 2.72 -8.03 0.94
CA GLY A 543 3.28 -8.97 0.00
C GLY A 543 2.88 -10.41 0.25
N ASN A 544 3.71 -11.30 -0.26
CA ASN A 544 3.55 -12.75 -0.16
C ASN A 544 4.85 -13.43 0.28
N SER A 545 5.76 -12.72 0.96
CA SER A 545 7.03 -13.33 1.38
C SER A 545 6.85 -14.28 2.57
N GLY A 546 7.81 -15.19 2.77
CA GLY A 546 7.70 -16.24 3.79
C GLY A 546 6.78 -17.38 3.34
N ASN A 547 5.91 -17.87 4.22
CA ASN A 547 4.98 -18.96 3.90
C ASN A 547 3.71 -18.50 3.16
N ALA A 548 3.54 -17.19 2.95
CA ALA A 548 2.43 -16.62 2.20
C ALA A 548 2.65 -16.66 0.66
N GLY A 549 3.68 -17.38 0.17
CA GLY A 549 4.17 -17.35 -1.22
C GLY A 549 3.10 -17.43 -2.31
N SER A 550 2.06 -18.25 -2.11
CA SER A 550 0.97 -18.45 -3.07
C SER A 550 -0.18 -17.43 -2.96
N MET A 551 -0.16 -16.55 -1.96
CA MET A 551 -1.25 -15.64 -1.59
C MET A 551 -1.03 -14.25 -2.21
N THR A 552 -1.01 -14.18 -3.54
CA THR A 552 -0.65 -12.95 -4.28
C THR A 552 -1.82 -11.99 -4.52
N ARG A 553 -3.06 -12.46 -4.41
CA ARG A 553 -4.29 -11.66 -4.55
C ARG A 553 -5.27 -11.98 -3.41
N ILE A 554 -6.20 -11.08 -3.13
CA ILE A 554 -7.21 -11.27 -2.07
C ILE A 554 -7.94 -12.61 -2.20
N GLU A 555 -8.31 -13.04 -3.41
CA GLU A 555 -8.98 -14.32 -3.66
C GLU A 555 -8.15 -15.57 -3.37
N ASP A 556 -6.83 -15.40 -3.35
CA ASP A 556 -5.85 -16.43 -3.00
C ASP A 556 -5.38 -16.27 -1.54
N GLY A 557 -5.94 -15.29 -0.82
CA GLY A 557 -5.69 -15.03 0.59
C GLY A 557 -4.60 -14.00 0.86
N SER A 558 -4.31 -13.09 -0.07
CA SER A 558 -3.31 -12.02 0.15
C SER A 558 -3.70 -11.13 1.34
N HIS A 559 -2.71 -10.81 2.16
CA HIS A 559 -2.92 -10.12 3.43
C HIS A 559 -1.66 -9.43 3.93
N LEU A 560 -1.86 -8.53 4.89
CA LEU A 560 -0.88 -8.14 5.88
C LEU A 560 -1.07 -9.00 7.13
N HIS A 561 -0.05 -9.74 7.56
CA HIS A 561 -0.07 -10.35 8.88
C HIS A 561 0.42 -9.34 9.92
N PHE A 562 -0.42 -9.08 10.92
CA PHE A 562 -0.21 -8.06 11.94
C PHE A 562 -0.22 -8.67 13.34
N GLU A 563 0.78 -8.36 14.16
CA GLU A 563 0.82 -8.82 15.56
C GLU A 563 1.05 -7.68 16.54
N VAL A 564 0.68 -7.95 17.80
CA VAL A 564 0.98 -7.12 18.96
C VAL A 564 1.75 -7.95 19.97
N ARG A 565 2.86 -7.42 20.48
CA ARG A 565 3.74 -8.11 21.42
C ARG A 565 4.18 -7.23 22.58
N SER A 566 4.44 -7.85 23.73
CA SER A 566 5.05 -7.21 24.91
C SER A 566 6.58 -7.30 24.94
N GLU A 567 7.19 -8.11 24.08
CA GLU A 567 8.64 -8.26 23.95
C GLU A 567 9.03 -8.78 22.56
N ILE A 568 10.26 -8.49 22.14
CA ILE A 568 10.77 -8.83 20.79
C ILE A 568 11.86 -9.91 20.78
N MET A 569 12.46 -10.22 21.94
CA MET A 569 13.60 -11.13 22.03
C MET A 569 13.19 -12.62 22.01
N LYS A 570 11.90 -12.92 22.08
CA LYS A 570 11.39 -14.30 22.08
C LYS A 570 10.95 -14.77 20.69
N SER A 571 11.07 -16.09 20.48
CA SER A 571 10.95 -16.76 19.18
C SER A 571 9.63 -16.48 18.46
N MET A 572 9.69 -15.91 17.25
CA MET A 572 8.50 -15.77 16.40
C MET A 572 7.89 -17.12 15.97
N GLY A 573 8.48 -18.26 16.33
CA GLY A 573 7.93 -19.59 16.10
C GLY A 573 6.76 -19.98 17.02
N LYS A 574 6.35 -21.25 16.91
CA LYS A 574 5.10 -21.81 17.49
C LYS A 574 4.97 -21.70 19.02
N SER A 575 6.07 -21.58 19.76
CA SER A 575 6.10 -21.56 21.23
C SER A 575 5.84 -20.18 21.86
N GLY A 576 5.87 -19.09 21.09
CA GLY A 576 5.94 -17.73 21.63
C GLY A 576 4.61 -17.07 22.01
N MET A 577 3.68 -17.77 22.65
CA MET A 577 2.34 -17.21 22.92
C MET A 577 2.26 -16.33 24.17
N SER A 578 3.17 -16.48 25.13
CA SER A 578 3.11 -15.79 26.43
C SER A 578 3.29 -14.27 26.35
N TYR A 579 3.79 -13.76 25.23
CA TYR A 579 4.09 -12.34 25.01
C TYR A 579 3.35 -11.74 23.82
N ARG A 580 2.44 -12.50 23.22
CA ARG A 580 1.58 -12.02 22.14
C ARG A 580 0.24 -11.60 22.72
N LEU A 581 -0.24 -10.47 22.27
CA LEU A 581 -1.58 -9.97 22.61
C LEU A 581 -2.48 -10.14 21.39
N ASP A 582 -3.78 -10.31 21.63
CA ASP A 582 -4.79 -10.27 20.57
C ASP A 582 -4.69 -8.91 19.85
N PRO A 583 -4.35 -8.85 18.56
CA PRO A 583 -4.25 -7.60 17.83
C PRO A 583 -5.59 -6.94 17.53
N PHE A 584 -6.70 -7.70 17.54
CA PHE A 584 -7.99 -7.20 17.07
C PHE A 584 -8.49 -5.97 17.86
N PRO A 585 -8.42 -5.90 19.21
CA PRO A 585 -8.79 -4.71 19.98
C PRO A 585 -7.94 -3.46 19.69
N TRP A 586 -6.73 -3.65 19.17
CA TRP A 586 -5.83 -2.55 18.83
C TRP A 586 -6.25 -1.86 17.54
N LEU A 587 -6.97 -2.55 16.67
CA LEU A 587 -7.37 -2.01 15.40
C LEU A 587 -8.75 -1.33 15.48
N ASP A 588 -8.90 -0.21 14.79
CA ASP A 588 -10.13 0.58 14.80
C ASP A 588 -11.09 0.11 13.70
N ASN A 589 -12.34 -0.15 14.06
CA ASN A 589 -13.43 -0.47 13.13
C ASN A 589 -13.12 -1.65 12.18
N CYS A 590 -12.38 -2.65 12.66
CA CYS A 590 -12.12 -3.85 11.87
C CYS A 590 -13.29 -4.81 11.91
N MET A 591 -13.63 -5.35 10.75
CA MET A 591 -14.68 -6.35 10.59
C MET A 591 -14.40 -7.21 9.36
N THR A 592 -15.08 -8.35 9.24
CA THR A 592 -15.18 -9.05 7.96
C THR A 592 -16.53 -8.69 7.33
N THR A 593 -16.51 -7.96 6.21
CA THR A 593 -17.70 -7.73 5.39
C THR A 593 -17.69 -8.60 4.14
N GLU A 594 -18.79 -9.30 3.88
CA GLU A 594 -18.97 -10.11 2.67
C GLU A 594 -20.46 -10.12 2.27
N ASN A 595 -20.78 -9.76 1.02
CA ASN A 595 -22.16 -9.67 0.51
C ASN A 595 -23.15 -8.95 1.45
N GLY A 596 -22.72 -7.86 2.09
CA GLY A 596 -23.54 -7.07 3.01
C GLY A 596 -23.64 -7.61 4.44
N VAL A 597 -23.14 -8.82 4.72
CA VAL A 597 -23.04 -9.35 6.09
C VAL A 597 -21.71 -8.94 6.71
N LYS A 598 -21.80 -8.51 7.97
CA LYS A 598 -20.70 -7.93 8.73
C LYS A 598 -20.48 -8.76 9.98
N VAL A 599 -19.27 -9.30 10.11
CA VAL A 599 -18.84 -10.00 11.31
C VAL A 599 -17.85 -9.13 12.07
N ASN A 600 -18.29 -8.70 13.24
CA ASN A 600 -17.45 -8.00 14.21
C ASN A 600 -16.88 -9.04 15.16
N ARG A 601 -15.81 -9.73 14.74
CA ARG A 601 -14.92 -10.65 15.51
C ARG A 601 -14.96 -12.13 15.13
#